data_AF-A0A9P7PY36-F1
#
_entry.id   AF-A0A9P7PY36-F1
#
_cell.length_a   1.000
_cell.length_b   1.000
_cell.length_c   1.000
_cell.angle_alpha   90.00
_cell.angle_beta   90.00
_cell.angle_gamma   90.00
#
_symmetry.space_group_name_H-M   'P 1'
#
loop_
_entity.id
_entity.type
_entity.pdbx_description
1 polymer ?
#
loop_
_entity_poly.entity_id
_entity_poly.type
_entity_poly.pdbx_seq_one_letter_code
_entity_poly.pdbx_strand_id
1 'polypeptide(L)'
;MLLSIPSSSLVLLQLACAGLGAAVALPSKRAVVPPVADHDKARQVKEAFAISWNGYYKHAFPHDTFHPVTNGYEDDRAAWGVTVVDALSTAIVMNSLDIVQPMLDHIAKIDFTTTAASNYGVSLFETNIRYLGGLLSGEFVCTSRQINTPMKEKNKRYGEDGYDLLTGPYKKLGATTQQVDTLLKQAQSLADSLSIAFDTPSGIPDGTVFLNPTRKHSNSAQNNIAEVGTLVLEWTRLSDLTGNETYAKLIEKAQNYLLHPTGSPEAWPGLVGTFVSTKNGSFLDSSGGWGGGDDSFYEYLIKMYVYDPEAYGEYKDRWVKAVDSTIDHLLSHPTSRKDLTFLSGYNGKKTHPSSGH
;
A
#
# COMPACT_ATOMS: atom_id res chain seq x y z
N MET A 1 -39.57 -49.26 48.29
CA MET A 1 -39.00 -50.12 47.23
C MET A 1 -38.28 -49.19 46.27
N LEU A 2 -37.02 -48.79 46.50
CA LEU A 2 -35.80 -49.60 46.31
C LEU A 2 -35.84 -50.39 45.01
N LEU A 3 -35.17 -49.89 43.96
CA LEU A 3 -34.05 -50.59 43.34
C LEU A 3 -33.26 -49.66 42.41
N SER A 4 -32.02 -49.45 42.82
CA SER A 4 -30.87 -48.85 42.16
C SER A 4 -30.40 -49.66 40.95
N ILE A 5 -29.93 -48.99 39.89
CA ILE A 5 -29.12 -49.60 38.82
C ILE A 5 -27.83 -48.78 38.68
N PRO A 6 -26.64 -49.42 38.52
CA PRO A 6 -25.35 -48.82 38.85
C PRO A 6 -24.69 -48.12 37.66
N SER A 7 -23.90 -47.11 38.00
CA SER A 7 -22.84 -46.51 37.20
C SER A 7 -21.71 -47.50 36.93
N SER A 8 -21.48 -47.88 35.67
CA SER A 8 -20.21 -48.42 35.15
C SER A 8 -20.30 -48.65 33.65
N SER A 9 -19.75 -47.76 32.83
CA SER A 9 -19.29 -48.03 31.45
C SER A 9 -18.44 -46.86 30.97
N LEU A 10 -17.36 -46.59 31.70
CA LEU A 10 -16.17 -45.98 31.15
C LEU A 10 -15.12 -47.09 31.05
N VAL A 11 -14.27 -47.00 30.02
CA VAL A 11 -13.10 -47.87 29.72
C VAL A 11 -13.43 -49.12 28.91
N LEU A 12 -13.27 -49.03 27.58
CA LEU A 12 -12.32 -49.82 26.78
C LEU A 12 -12.53 -49.55 25.27
N LEU A 13 -11.78 -48.61 24.70
CA LEU A 13 -11.25 -48.74 23.32
C LEU A 13 -10.15 -47.69 23.07
N GLN A 14 -9.04 -47.82 23.80
CA GLN A 14 -7.74 -47.34 23.34
C GLN A 14 -7.00 -48.57 22.79
N LEU A 15 -6.88 -48.68 21.48
CA LEU A 15 -5.65 -49.04 20.77
C LEU A 15 -5.91 -49.12 19.26
N ALA A 16 -4.91 -48.66 18.50
CA ALA A 16 -4.69 -48.88 17.06
C ALA A 16 -5.47 -47.99 16.07
N CYS A 17 -4.95 -46.77 15.87
CA CYS A 17 -4.60 -46.35 14.51
C CYS A 17 -3.36 -45.46 14.57
N ALA A 18 -2.19 -46.11 14.62
CA ALA A 18 -0.92 -45.47 14.31
C ALA A 18 -0.86 -45.30 12.78
N GLY A 19 -1.19 -44.10 12.30
CA GLY A 19 -0.92 -43.65 10.94
C GLY A 19 -0.07 -42.40 11.03
N LEU A 20 1.08 -42.40 10.36
CA LEU A 20 2.03 -41.29 10.33
C LEU A 20 1.34 -40.02 9.78
N GLY A 21 0.91 -39.14 10.68
CA GLY A 21 0.74 -37.72 10.40
C GLY A 21 1.77 -37.00 11.26
N ALA A 22 2.86 -36.51 10.66
CA ALA A 22 3.72 -35.56 11.34
C ALA A 22 2.89 -34.30 11.59
N ALA A 23 2.30 -34.18 12.78
CA ALA A 23 1.78 -32.92 13.26
C ALA A 23 2.97 -31.96 13.30
N VAL A 24 3.04 -31.04 12.35
CA VAL A 24 3.94 -29.90 12.43
C VAL A 24 3.53 -29.16 13.69
N ALA A 25 4.29 -29.34 14.77
CA ALA A 25 4.14 -28.55 15.97
C ALA A 25 4.42 -27.10 15.58
N LEU A 26 3.38 -26.26 15.58
CA LEU A 26 3.56 -24.82 15.49
C LEU A 26 4.58 -24.43 16.58
N PRO A 27 5.65 -23.71 16.24
CA PRO A 27 6.66 -23.34 17.22
C PRO A 27 5.97 -22.64 18.39
N SER A 28 6.27 -23.13 19.61
CA SER A 28 5.77 -22.55 20.87
C SER A 28 5.91 -21.03 20.79
N LYS A 29 4.84 -20.28 21.10
CA LYS A 29 4.84 -18.80 21.14
C LYS A 29 6.11 -18.33 21.83
N ARG A 30 7.12 -17.94 21.04
CA ARG A 30 8.37 -17.40 21.55
C ARG A 30 7.95 -16.16 22.33
N ALA A 31 8.35 -16.06 23.60
CA ALA A 31 8.08 -14.85 24.38
C ALA A 31 8.65 -13.67 23.58
N VAL A 32 7.76 -12.88 22.98
CA VAL A 32 8.15 -11.71 22.21
C VAL A 32 8.55 -10.69 23.26
N VAL A 33 9.84 -10.61 23.56
CA VAL A 33 10.37 -9.46 24.27
C VAL A 33 10.11 -8.26 23.38
N PRO A 34 9.35 -7.23 23.82
CA PRO A 34 9.13 -6.05 23.03
C PRO A 34 10.49 -5.47 22.62
N PRO A 35 10.71 -5.15 21.34
CA PRO A 35 11.98 -4.57 20.93
C PRO A 35 12.22 -3.27 21.72
N VAL A 36 13.41 -3.16 22.33
CA VAL A 36 13.84 -1.91 22.96
C VAL A 36 14.37 -0.98 21.88
N ALA A 37 13.98 0.29 21.93
CA ALA A 37 14.44 1.29 20.97
C ALA A 37 15.96 1.46 21.02
N ASP A 38 16.61 1.40 19.85
CA ASP A 38 18.03 1.66 19.68
C ASP A 38 18.23 3.10 19.21
N HIS A 39 18.41 4.01 20.17
CA HIS A 39 18.50 5.45 19.89
C HIS A 39 19.74 5.84 19.09
N ASP A 40 20.85 5.10 19.21
CA ASP A 40 22.06 5.38 18.45
C ASP A 40 21.90 5.02 16.97
N LYS A 41 21.29 3.87 16.67
CA LYS A 41 20.96 3.52 15.29
C LYS A 41 19.93 4.49 14.70
N ALA A 42 18.91 4.87 15.47
CA ALA A 42 17.93 5.85 15.01
C ALA A 42 18.58 7.19 14.65
N ARG A 43 19.55 7.66 15.45
CA ARG A 43 20.33 8.87 15.15
C ARG A 43 21.16 8.71 13.88
N GLN A 44 21.86 7.59 13.69
CA GLN A 44 22.65 7.34 12.47
C GLN A 44 21.80 7.33 11.20
N VAL A 45 20.59 6.76 11.26
CA VAL A 45 19.64 6.78 10.13
C VAL A 45 19.16 8.22 9.85
N LYS A 46 18.88 9.02 10.89
CA LYS A 46 18.53 10.43 10.74
C LYS A 46 19.68 11.26 10.13
N GLU A 47 20.93 10.98 10.50
CA GLU A 47 22.12 11.59 9.91
C GLU A 47 22.24 11.26 8.41
N ALA A 48 22.03 9.99 8.03
CA ALA A 48 22.02 9.58 6.63
C ALA A 48 20.91 10.28 5.82
N PHE A 49 19.70 10.40 6.37
CA PHE A 49 18.62 11.16 5.76
C PHE A 49 19.00 12.63 5.55
N ALA A 50 19.61 13.28 6.54
CA ALA A 50 20.05 14.67 6.45
C ALA A 50 21.13 14.86 5.37
N ILE A 51 22.07 13.93 5.23
CA ILE A 51 23.08 13.96 4.15
C ILE A 51 22.40 13.91 2.78
N SER A 52 21.48 12.96 2.59
CA SER A 52 20.73 12.81 1.33
C SER A 52 19.89 14.04 1.01
N TRP A 53 19.13 14.55 1.99
CA TRP A 53 18.34 15.76 1.83
C TRP A 53 19.20 16.96 1.48
N ASN A 54 20.34 17.17 2.15
CA ASN A 54 21.22 18.31 1.87
C ASN A 54 21.81 18.25 0.45
N GLY A 55 22.15 17.06 -0.03
CA GLY A 55 22.58 16.86 -1.42
C GLY A 55 21.47 17.22 -2.41
N TYR A 56 20.29 16.63 -2.24
CA TYR A 56 19.11 16.91 -3.05
C TYR A 56 18.74 18.39 -3.04
N TYR A 57 18.60 19.00 -1.85
CA TYR A 57 18.19 20.39 -1.67
C TYR A 57 19.14 21.38 -2.33
N LYS A 58 20.44 21.06 -2.34
CA LYS A 58 21.46 21.92 -2.95
C LYS A 58 21.54 21.81 -4.47
N HIS A 59 21.31 20.62 -5.03
CA HIS A 59 21.67 20.30 -6.41
C HIS A 59 20.49 19.95 -7.31
N ALA A 60 19.36 19.50 -6.75
CA ALA A 60 18.22 19.03 -7.50
C ALA A 60 16.92 19.73 -7.14
N PHE A 61 16.73 20.26 -5.94
CA PHE A 61 15.46 20.93 -5.59
C PHE A 61 15.14 22.08 -6.57
N PRO A 62 13.90 22.15 -7.13
CA PRO A 62 12.71 21.37 -6.79
C PRO A 62 12.40 20.18 -7.75
N HIS A 63 13.37 19.70 -8.52
CA HIS A 63 13.23 18.57 -9.46
C HIS A 63 12.92 17.25 -8.78
N ASP A 64 12.49 16.27 -9.56
CA ASP A 64 12.00 14.98 -9.04
C ASP A 64 13.10 14.16 -8.36
N THR A 65 14.18 13.86 -9.09
CA THR A 65 15.18 12.87 -8.67
C THR A 65 16.59 13.46 -8.73
N PHE A 66 17.38 13.25 -7.66
CA PHE A 66 18.78 13.70 -7.58
C PHE A 66 19.75 12.64 -8.09
N HIS A 67 20.74 13.06 -8.89
CA HIS A 67 21.83 12.20 -9.34
C HIS A 67 23.10 12.46 -8.51
N PRO A 68 23.37 11.67 -7.46
CA PRO A 68 24.40 11.99 -6.46
C PRO A 68 25.83 11.91 -6.98
N VAL A 69 26.09 11.22 -8.08
CA VAL A 69 27.43 11.10 -8.68
C VAL A 69 27.78 12.33 -9.51
N THR A 70 26.81 12.85 -10.29
CA THR A 70 27.02 13.97 -11.22
C THR A 70 26.62 15.31 -10.63
N ASN A 71 25.94 15.31 -9.47
CA ASN A 71 25.21 16.45 -8.92
C ASN A 71 24.16 17.03 -9.90
N GLY A 72 23.63 16.18 -10.78
CA GLY A 72 22.53 16.50 -11.68
C GLY A 72 21.17 16.12 -11.10
N TYR A 73 20.15 16.20 -11.94
CA TYR A 73 18.80 15.78 -11.61
C TYR A 73 18.09 15.24 -12.86
N GLU A 74 16.96 14.58 -12.64
CA GLU A 74 15.98 14.27 -13.69
C GLU A 74 14.56 14.51 -13.19
N ASP A 75 13.65 14.78 -14.13
CA ASP A 75 12.22 14.96 -13.89
C ASP A 75 11.44 13.74 -14.40
N ASP A 76 11.64 12.61 -13.73
CA ASP A 76 11.08 11.30 -14.06
C ASP A 76 9.68 11.08 -13.49
N ARG A 77 9.10 12.09 -12.80
CA ARG A 77 7.79 12.05 -12.15
C ARG A 77 7.01 13.36 -12.32
N ALA A 78 6.87 13.79 -13.56
CA ALA A 78 6.12 14.96 -14.00
C ALA A 78 6.66 16.33 -13.59
N ALA A 79 7.89 16.40 -13.04
CA ALA A 79 8.55 17.61 -12.57
C ALA A 79 7.78 18.33 -11.45
N TRP A 80 7.08 17.59 -10.59
CA TRP A 80 6.38 18.16 -9.43
C TRP A 80 7.22 18.13 -8.15
N GLY A 81 8.41 17.53 -8.19
CA GLY A 81 9.32 17.42 -7.06
C GLY A 81 8.99 16.20 -6.19
N VAL A 82 8.91 15.01 -6.79
CA VAL A 82 8.53 13.77 -6.08
C VAL A 82 9.32 13.55 -4.79
N THR A 83 10.63 13.80 -4.80
CA THR A 83 11.48 13.63 -3.61
C THR A 83 11.01 14.49 -2.43
N VAL A 84 10.49 15.70 -2.70
CA VAL A 84 9.94 16.58 -1.65
C VAL A 84 8.72 15.94 -0.99
N VAL A 85 7.81 15.39 -1.80
CA VAL A 85 6.54 14.85 -1.32
C VAL A 85 6.74 13.50 -0.64
N ASP A 86 7.56 12.62 -1.22
CA ASP A 86 7.85 11.27 -0.71
C ASP A 86 8.64 11.33 0.63
N ALA A 87 9.54 12.31 0.78
CA ALA A 87 10.34 12.47 1.98
C ALA A 87 9.63 13.20 3.13
N LEU A 88 8.48 13.85 2.88
CA LEU A 88 7.79 14.68 3.87
C LEU A 88 7.44 13.89 5.14
N SER A 89 6.73 12.78 5.00
CA SER A 89 6.32 11.94 6.14
C SER A 89 7.52 11.43 6.93
N THR A 90 8.61 11.07 6.25
CA THR A 90 9.87 10.66 6.88
C THR A 90 10.50 11.80 7.69
N ALA A 91 10.61 13.01 7.12
CA ALA A 91 11.15 14.17 7.82
C ALA A 91 10.32 14.53 9.07
N ILE A 92 8.99 14.41 8.97
CA ILE A 92 8.05 14.61 10.07
C ILE A 92 8.27 13.57 11.18
N VAL A 93 8.37 12.28 10.83
CA VAL A 93 8.62 11.19 11.79
C VAL A 93 9.99 11.36 12.47
N MET A 94 11.01 11.77 11.72
CA MET A 94 12.35 12.05 12.25
C MET A 94 12.43 13.35 13.07
N ASN A 95 11.39 14.18 13.08
CA ASN A 95 11.38 15.50 13.72
C ASN A 95 12.51 16.41 13.20
N SER A 96 12.60 16.53 11.88
CA SER A 96 13.54 17.41 11.18
C SER A 96 12.79 18.65 10.68
N LEU A 97 12.38 19.52 11.60
CA LEU A 97 11.46 20.63 11.30
C LEU A 97 12.02 21.66 10.32
N ASP A 98 13.34 21.84 10.33
CA ASP A 98 14.10 22.66 9.38
C ASP A 98 14.00 22.14 7.94
N ILE A 99 13.82 20.83 7.77
CA ILE A 99 13.61 20.18 6.48
C ILE A 99 12.13 20.23 6.05
N VAL A 100 11.21 20.07 7.01
CA VAL A 100 9.76 20.04 6.74
C VAL A 100 9.24 21.35 6.16
N GLN A 101 9.69 22.50 6.66
CA GLN A 101 9.13 23.79 6.23
C GLN A 101 9.35 24.09 4.73
N PRO A 102 10.58 23.98 4.18
CA PRO A 102 10.80 24.11 2.73
C PRO A 102 9.98 23.11 1.89
N MET A 103 9.73 21.90 2.40
CA MET A 103 8.91 20.91 1.70
C MET A 103 7.46 21.38 1.59
N LEU A 104 6.86 21.84 2.69
CA LEU A 104 5.50 22.37 2.71
C LEU A 104 5.36 23.62 1.80
N ASP A 105 6.37 24.48 1.79
CA ASP A 105 6.39 25.69 0.95
C ASP A 105 6.45 25.37 -0.55
N HIS A 106 7.14 24.29 -0.93
CA HIS A 106 7.16 23.78 -2.30
C HIS A 106 5.81 23.16 -2.67
N ILE A 107 5.29 22.25 -1.84
CA ILE A 107 4.03 21.55 -2.08
C ILE A 107 2.88 22.54 -2.29
N ALA A 108 2.86 23.63 -1.53
CA ALA A 108 1.85 24.68 -1.67
C ALA A 108 1.82 25.36 -3.06
N LYS A 109 2.88 25.23 -3.87
CA LYS A 109 3.05 25.87 -5.18
C LYS A 109 2.91 24.92 -6.36
N ILE A 110 2.83 23.61 -6.12
CA ILE A 110 2.69 22.63 -7.20
C ILE A 110 1.35 22.84 -7.92
N ASP A 111 1.35 22.80 -9.25
CA ASP A 111 0.15 22.74 -10.08
C ASP A 111 -0.03 21.32 -10.62
N PHE A 112 -0.85 20.52 -9.95
CA PHE A 112 -1.15 19.14 -10.36
C PHE A 112 -2.13 19.05 -11.54
N THR A 113 -2.64 20.17 -12.05
CA THR A 113 -3.56 20.17 -13.20
C THR A 113 -2.84 20.07 -14.54
N THR A 114 -1.51 20.17 -14.53
CA THR A 114 -0.67 20.17 -15.74
C THR A 114 0.69 19.51 -15.47
N THR A 115 1.45 19.30 -16.53
CA THR A 115 2.85 18.83 -16.48
C THR A 115 3.74 19.82 -17.21
N ALA A 116 4.99 19.98 -16.77
CA ALA A 116 5.94 20.90 -17.39
C ALA A 116 6.21 20.55 -18.87
N ALA A 117 6.40 19.26 -19.16
CA ALA A 117 6.51 18.76 -20.52
C ALA A 117 5.13 18.46 -21.13
N SER A 118 4.94 18.85 -22.39
CA SER A 118 3.74 18.51 -23.15
C SER A 118 3.77 17.03 -23.58
N ASN A 119 2.61 16.37 -23.58
CA ASN A 119 2.45 14.94 -23.82
C ASN A 119 3.29 14.05 -22.89
N TYR A 120 3.57 14.52 -21.67
CA TYR A 120 4.18 13.69 -20.64
C TYR A 120 3.16 12.66 -20.13
N GLY A 121 3.53 11.38 -20.18
CA GLY A 121 2.72 10.29 -19.67
C GLY A 121 2.88 10.16 -18.16
N VAL A 122 1.84 10.50 -17.41
CA VAL A 122 1.77 10.36 -15.96
C VAL A 122 1.28 8.96 -15.62
N SER A 123 2.11 8.18 -14.92
CA SER A 123 1.70 6.88 -14.38
C SER A 123 0.73 7.08 -13.23
N LEU A 124 -0.48 6.52 -13.33
CA LEU A 124 -1.48 6.60 -12.26
C LEU A 124 -0.94 5.97 -10.97
N PHE A 125 -0.34 4.78 -11.08
CA PHE A 125 0.17 4.01 -9.95
C PHE A 125 1.32 4.72 -9.23
N GLU A 126 2.37 5.12 -9.95
CA GLU A 126 3.53 5.79 -9.33
C GLU A 126 3.12 7.13 -8.72
N THR A 127 2.25 7.87 -9.39
CA THR A 127 1.75 9.14 -8.87
C THR A 127 0.87 8.94 -7.64
N ASN A 128 0.05 7.90 -7.61
CA ASN A 128 -0.79 7.57 -6.46
C ASN A 128 0.04 7.25 -5.22
N ILE A 129 0.94 6.26 -5.29
CA ILE A 129 1.64 5.77 -4.10
C ILE A 129 2.65 6.78 -3.54
N ARG A 130 3.19 7.67 -4.40
CA ARG A 130 4.19 8.69 -3.99
C ARG A 130 3.56 10.03 -3.64
N TYR A 131 2.87 10.64 -4.59
CA TYR A 131 2.33 11.97 -4.38
C TYR A 131 1.06 11.92 -3.54
N LEU A 132 0.05 11.14 -3.93
CA LEU A 132 -1.20 11.09 -3.17
C LEU A 132 -0.97 10.47 -1.78
N GLY A 133 -0.25 9.34 -1.71
CA GLY A 133 0.18 8.72 -0.45
C GLY A 133 1.03 9.65 0.42
N GLY A 134 2.00 10.36 -0.16
CA GLY A 134 2.85 11.32 0.55
C GLY A 134 2.09 12.53 1.10
N LEU A 135 1.17 13.10 0.31
CA LEU A 135 0.33 14.23 0.72
C LEU A 135 -0.63 13.83 1.86
N LEU A 136 -1.31 12.68 1.73
CA LEU A 136 -2.26 12.18 2.72
C LEU A 136 -1.56 11.73 4.02
N SER A 137 -0.39 11.10 3.92
CA SER A 137 0.39 10.76 5.11
C SER A 137 0.98 12.00 5.79
N GLY A 138 1.43 12.99 5.03
CA GLY A 138 1.85 14.30 5.53
C GLY A 138 0.72 15.01 6.29
N GLU A 139 -0.49 15.05 5.71
CA GLU A 139 -1.71 15.57 6.35
C GLU A 139 -1.97 14.82 7.66
N PHE A 140 -2.02 13.48 7.62
CA PHE A 140 -2.34 12.67 8.79
C PHE A 140 -1.36 12.91 9.94
N VAL A 141 -0.05 12.89 9.67
CA VAL A 141 0.96 13.05 10.73
C VAL A 141 1.01 14.51 11.23
N CYS A 142 0.72 15.50 10.38
CA CYS A 142 0.57 16.90 10.82
C CYS A 142 -0.69 17.10 11.68
N THR A 143 -1.85 16.62 11.23
CA THR A 143 -3.14 16.75 11.91
C THR A 143 -3.12 16.04 13.24
N SER A 144 -2.74 14.76 13.25
CA SER A 144 -2.65 13.97 14.46
C SER A 144 -1.78 14.71 15.50
N ARG A 145 -0.67 15.34 15.10
CA ARG A 145 0.22 16.13 15.98
C ARG A 145 -0.24 17.55 16.33
N GLN A 146 -1.31 18.07 15.73
CA GLN A 146 -2.00 19.29 16.19
C GLN A 146 -2.97 19.00 17.35
N ILE A 147 -3.38 17.74 17.55
CA ILE A 147 -4.44 17.38 18.51
C ILE A 147 -3.86 17.24 19.92
N ASN A 148 -3.88 18.36 20.64
CA ASN A 148 -3.77 18.40 22.09
C ASN A 148 -5.16 18.50 22.76
N THR A 149 -6.20 18.06 22.04
CA THR A 149 -7.63 18.24 22.39
C THR A 149 -8.30 16.86 22.36
N PRO A 150 -9.18 16.50 23.32
CA PRO A 150 -9.88 15.22 23.27
C PRO A 150 -10.61 15.08 21.93
N MET A 151 -10.27 14.06 21.15
CA MET A 151 -10.96 13.69 19.92
C MET A 151 -12.45 13.50 20.24
N LYS A 152 -13.31 14.35 19.69
CA LYS A 152 -14.76 14.17 19.81
C LYS A 152 -15.16 12.86 19.12
N GLU A 153 -16.17 12.19 19.66
CA GLU A 153 -16.65 10.82 19.36
C GLU A 153 -16.87 10.45 17.88
N LYS A 154 -16.82 11.40 16.93
CA LYS A 154 -17.03 11.13 15.49
C LYS A 154 -15.88 10.41 14.78
N ASN A 155 -14.67 10.38 15.34
CA ASN A 155 -13.50 9.76 14.69
C ASN A 155 -13.11 8.40 15.27
N LYS A 156 -14.01 7.74 16.02
CA LYS A 156 -13.76 6.43 16.65
C LYS A 156 -13.54 5.28 15.65
N ARG A 157 -13.73 5.52 14.34
CA ARG A 157 -13.53 4.54 13.26
C ARG A 157 -12.05 4.39 12.86
N TYR A 158 -11.19 5.36 13.17
CA TYR A 158 -9.76 5.29 12.84
C TYR A 158 -9.00 4.74 14.04
N GLY A 159 -8.33 3.59 13.84
CA GLY A 159 -7.61 2.85 14.88
C GLY A 159 -6.69 3.73 15.74
N GLU A 160 -6.57 3.35 17.01
CA GLU A 160 -5.88 4.06 18.09
C GLU A 160 -4.34 4.18 17.90
N ASP A 161 -3.80 3.78 16.75
CA ASP A 161 -2.35 3.59 16.53
C ASP A 161 -1.61 4.89 16.19
N GLY A 162 -2.33 5.92 15.75
CA GLY A 162 -1.76 7.27 15.61
C GLY A 162 -1.42 7.90 16.96
N TYR A 163 -2.02 7.42 18.07
CA TYR A 163 -1.95 8.03 19.41
C TYR A 163 -0.53 8.05 20.00
N ASP A 164 0.32 7.09 19.62
CA ASP A 164 1.71 7.02 20.09
C ASP A 164 2.61 8.09 19.44
N LEU A 165 2.26 8.57 18.23
CA LEU A 165 2.94 9.70 17.59
C LEU A 165 2.62 11.05 18.25
N LEU A 166 1.58 11.13 19.10
CA LEU A 166 0.99 12.39 19.60
C LEU A 166 1.31 12.68 21.05
N THR A 167 1.63 11.65 21.81
CA THR A 167 1.83 11.74 23.26
C THR A 167 3.32 11.81 23.66
N GLY A 168 4.24 11.58 22.70
CA GLY A 168 5.69 11.63 22.88
C GLY A 168 6.37 12.99 22.59
N PRO A 169 7.72 13.05 22.51
CA PRO A 169 8.51 14.28 22.30
C PRO A 169 8.26 15.02 20.97
N TYR A 170 7.34 14.51 20.15
CA TYR A 170 7.01 14.95 18.79
C TYR A 170 5.76 15.84 18.68
N LYS A 171 5.22 16.26 19.83
CA LYS A 171 3.98 17.05 20.03
C LYS A 171 3.92 18.42 19.35
N LYS A 172 5.03 18.95 18.82
CA LYS A 172 5.09 20.31 18.27
C LYS A 172 5.77 20.30 16.90
N LEU A 173 4.99 20.02 15.87
CA LEU A 173 5.54 20.01 14.51
C LEU A 173 5.62 21.39 13.85
N GLY A 174 5.08 22.44 14.47
CA GLY A 174 5.08 23.79 13.89
C GLY A 174 4.21 23.96 12.64
N ALA A 175 3.74 22.88 12.01
CA ALA A 175 2.80 22.92 10.90
C ALA A 175 1.49 23.57 11.34
N THR A 176 1.11 24.64 10.67
CA THR A 176 -0.14 25.38 10.88
C THR A 176 -1.32 24.61 10.31
N THR A 177 -2.53 24.84 10.82
CA THR A 177 -3.77 24.28 10.24
C THR A 177 -3.90 24.62 8.75
N GLN A 178 -3.43 25.79 8.33
CA GLN A 178 -3.41 26.18 6.93
C GLN A 178 -2.50 25.28 6.07
N GLN A 179 -1.34 24.85 6.57
CA GLN A 179 -0.45 23.95 5.84
C GLN A 179 -1.06 22.55 5.70
N VAL A 180 -1.75 22.07 6.74
CA VAL A 180 -2.51 20.81 6.70
C VAL A 180 -3.62 20.89 5.63
N ASP A 181 -4.42 21.96 5.65
CA ASP A 181 -5.48 22.17 4.67
C ASP A 181 -4.93 22.23 3.24
N THR A 182 -3.73 22.82 3.06
CA THR A 182 -3.05 22.87 1.76
C THR A 182 -2.67 21.47 1.26
N LEU A 183 -2.17 20.58 2.12
CA LEU A 183 -1.85 19.20 1.74
C LEU A 183 -3.09 18.46 1.24
N LEU A 184 -4.22 18.59 1.96
CA LEU A 184 -5.48 17.96 1.55
C LEU A 184 -6.01 18.55 0.23
N LYS A 185 -5.95 19.87 0.05
CA LYS A 185 -6.35 20.52 -1.22
C LYS A 185 -5.49 20.07 -2.39
N GLN A 186 -4.19 19.92 -2.20
CA GLN A 186 -3.29 19.41 -3.22
C GLN A 186 -3.59 17.94 -3.56
N ALA A 187 -3.87 17.12 -2.54
CA ALA A 187 -4.31 15.73 -2.74
C ALA A 187 -5.60 15.65 -3.57
N GLN A 188 -6.58 16.52 -3.28
CA GLN A 188 -7.82 16.62 -4.07
C GLN A 188 -7.54 17.05 -5.52
N SER A 189 -6.76 18.11 -5.73
CA SER A 189 -6.41 18.59 -7.07
C SER A 189 -5.71 17.53 -7.91
N LEU A 190 -4.82 16.75 -7.29
CA LEU A 190 -4.15 15.63 -7.94
C LEU A 190 -5.12 14.51 -8.31
N ALA A 191 -5.94 14.02 -7.37
CA ALA A 191 -6.91 12.95 -7.64
C ALA A 191 -7.95 13.38 -8.69
N ASP A 192 -8.41 14.63 -8.64
CA ASP A 192 -9.29 15.20 -9.65
C ASP A 192 -8.63 15.16 -11.03
N SER A 193 -7.36 15.54 -11.13
CA SER A 193 -6.61 15.51 -12.40
C SER A 193 -6.42 14.09 -12.92
N LEU A 194 -6.14 13.13 -12.05
CA LEU A 194 -5.90 11.72 -12.41
C LEU A 194 -7.18 10.92 -12.69
N SER A 195 -8.35 11.36 -12.20
CA SER A 195 -9.60 10.58 -12.28
C SER A 195 -10.05 10.19 -13.70
N ILE A 196 -9.52 10.84 -14.74
CA ILE A 196 -9.75 10.49 -16.16
C ILE A 196 -9.24 9.08 -16.48
N ALA A 197 -8.28 8.56 -15.70
CA ALA A 197 -7.81 7.19 -15.85
C ALA A 197 -8.94 6.17 -15.76
N PHE A 198 -9.97 6.45 -14.95
CA PHE A 198 -11.12 5.57 -14.73
C PHE A 198 -12.21 5.70 -15.80
N ASP A 199 -12.07 6.62 -16.77
CA ASP A 199 -13.00 6.79 -17.90
C ASP A 199 -12.79 5.70 -18.97
N THR A 200 -12.81 4.45 -18.52
CA THR A 200 -12.78 3.26 -19.36
C THR A 200 -14.14 2.57 -19.32
N PRO A 201 -14.51 1.76 -20.32
CA PRO A 201 -15.83 1.13 -20.34
C PRO A 201 -16.12 0.27 -19.09
N SER A 202 -15.10 -0.40 -18.53
CA SER A 202 -15.25 -1.19 -17.29
C SER A 202 -15.08 -0.34 -16.03
N GLY A 203 -14.34 0.77 -16.07
CA GLY A 203 -13.86 1.48 -14.89
C GLY A 203 -12.55 0.94 -14.32
N ILE A 204 -11.97 -0.14 -14.88
CA ILE A 204 -10.56 -0.46 -14.63
C ILE A 204 -9.72 0.70 -15.16
N PRO A 205 -8.86 1.32 -14.33
CA PRO A 205 -8.14 2.50 -14.75
C PRO A 205 -7.11 2.18 -15.83
N ASP A 206 -6.96 3.09 -16.78
CA ASP A 206 -5.77 3.16 -17.64
C ASP A 206 -4.55 3.55 -16.78
N GLY A 207 -3.46 2.79 -16.88
CA GLY A 207 -2.25 3.04 -16.09
C GLY A 207 -1.54 4.36 -16.43
N THR A 208 -1.84 4.97 -17.58
CA THR A 208 -1.22 6.22 -18.01
C THR A 208 -2.22 7.29 -18.43
N VAL A 209 -2.05 8.49 -17.90
CA VAL A 209 -2.81 9.69 -18.28
C VAL A 209 -1.89 10.81 -18.76
N PHE A 210 -2.44 11.74 -19.51
CA PHE A 210 -1.77 12.94 -19.99
C PHE A 210 -2.58 14.14 -19.51
N LEU A 211 -1.91 15.16 -18.98
CA LEU A 211 -2.56 16.38 -18.47
C LEU A 211 -2.33 17.60 -19.37
N ASN A 212 -1.19 17.64 -20.06
CA ASN A 212 -0.80 18.70 -21.00
C ASN A 212 -0.61 18.11 -22.42
N PRO A 213 -1.18 18.71 -23.49
CA PRO A 213 -1.97 19.95 -23.50
C PRO A 213 -3.44 19.74 -23.14
N THR A 214 -3.90 18.50 -23.17
CA THR A 214 -5.28 18.14 -22.85
C THR A 214 -5.32 16.90 -21.98
N ARG A 215 -6.26 16.91 -21.04
CA ARG A 215 -6.51 15.80 -20.13
C ARG A 215 -7.11 14.60 -20.88
N LYS A 216 -6.40 13.47 -20.91
CA LYS A 216 -6.82 12.22 -21.57
C LYS A 216 -6.10 11.02 -20.97
N HIS A 217 -6.65 9.82 -21.12
CA HIS A 217 -5.94 8.55 -20.85
C HIS A 217 -5.23 8.04 -22.11
N SER A 218 -4.34 7.06 -21.96
CA SER A 218 -3.54 6.49 -23.07
C SER A 218 -4.34 5.63 -24.06
N ASN A 219 -5.52 5.17 -23.66
CA ASN A 219 -6.34 4.16 -24.35
C ASN A 219 -5.71 2.76 -24.32
N SER A 220 -5.00 2.43 -23.24
CA SER A 220 -4.51 1.06 -23.03
C SER A 220 -5.68 0.09 -22.96
N ALA A 221 -5.55 -1.07 -23.60
CA ALA A 221 -6.57 -2.12 -23.59
C ALA A 221 -6.54 -2.98 -22.32
N GLN A 222 -5.50 -2.85 -21.51
CA GLN A 222 -5.28 -3.64 -20.30
C GLN A 222 -4.48 -2.86 -19.25
N ASN A 223 -4.54 -3.31 -18.01
CA ASN A 223 -3.68 -2.86 -16.92
C ASN A 223 -3.28 -4.06 -16.04
N ASN A 224 -2.21 -3.96 -15.26
CA ASN A 224 -1.82 -5.02 -14.32
C ASN A 224 -2.47 -4.84 -12.95
N ILE A 225 -2.60 -5.93 -12.18
CA ILE A 225 -3.30 -5.92 -10.90
C ILE A 225 -2.59 -5.06 -9.85
N ALA A 226 -1.26 -4.93 -9.87
CA ALA A 226 -0.56 -4.03 -8.94
C ALA A 226 -0.97 -2.56 -9.19
N GLU A 227 -0.98 -2.11 -10.43
CA GLU A 227 -1.37 -0.73 -10.77
C GLU A 227 -2.85 -0.45 -10.49
N VAL A 228 -3.74 -1.43 -10.66
CA VAL A 228 -5.18 -1.27 -10.39
C VAL A 228 -5.51 -1.40 -8.90
N GLY A 229 -4.92 -2.40 -8.25
CA GLY A 229 -5.22 -2.80 -6.88
C GLY A 229 -4.60 -1.90 -5.81
N THR A 230 -3.59 -1.12 -6.18
CA THR A 230 -2.79 -0.29 -5.26
C THR A 230 -3.18 1.19 -5.33
N LEU A 231 -4.48 1.43 -5.43
CA LEU A 231 -5.09 2.77 -5.39
C LEU A 231 -6.14 2.88 -4.28
N VAL A 232 -6.68 1.75 -3.82
CA VAL A 232 -7.85 1.71 -2.92
C VAL A 232 -7.61 2.40 -1.59
N LEU A 233 -6.40 2.33 -1.05
CA LEU A 233 -6.10 2.90 0.25
C LEU A 233 -6.12 4.43 0.20
N GLU A 234 -5.41 5.03 -0.75
CA GLU A 234 -5.27 6.47 -0.89
C GLU A 234 -6.59 7.12 -1.32
N TRP A 235 -7.30 6.52 -2.28
CA TRP A 235 -8.54 7.07 -2.82
C TRP A 235 -9.70 6.95 -1.82
N THR A 236 -9.83 5.83 -1.10
CA THR A 236 -10.76 5.72 0.03
C THR A 236 -10.42 6.74 1.11
N ARG A 237 -9.13 6.85 1.48
CA ARG A 237 -8.71 7.80 2.51
C ARG A 237 -9.03 9.25 2.13
N LEU A 238 -8.86 9.61 0.86
CA LEU A 238 -9.23 10.93 0.36
C LEU A 238 -10.74 11.17 0.45
N SER A 239 -11.58 10.18 0.10
CA SER A 239 -13.03 10.27 0.29
C SER A 239 -13.40 10.48 1.75
N ASP A 240 -12.81 9.72 2.66
CA ASP A 240 -13.05 9.83 4.10
C ASP A 240 -12.72 11.21 4.66
N LEU A 241 -11.58 11.79 4.25
CA LEU A 241 -11.14 13.10 4.72
C LEU A 241 -11.95 14.26 4.14
N THR A 242 -12.42 14.12 2.89
CA THR A 242 -13.08 15.22 2.16
C THR A 242 -14.60 15.16 2.21
N GLY A 243 -15.17 13.99 2.54
CA GLY A 243 -16.58 13.68 2.38
C GLY A 243 -17.04 13.50 0.93
N ASN A 244 -16.13 13.58 -0.06
CA ASN A 244 -16.45 13.36 -1.46
C ASN A 244 -16.33 11.86 -1.78
N GLU A 245 -17.44 11.15 -1.83
CA GLU A 245 -17.50 9.71 -2.11
C GLU A 245 -17.08 9.33 -3.55
N THR A 246 -16.86 10.29 -4.44
CA THR A 246 -16.51 10.01 -5.84
C THR A 246 -15.22 9.18 -5.93
N TYR A 247 -14.20 9.50 -5.13
CA TYR A 247 -12.90 8.82 -5.18
C TYR A 247 -13.03 7.34 -4.78
N ALA A 248 -13.68 7.05 -3.65
CA ALA A 248 -13.96 5.70 -3.19
C ALA A 248 -14.80 4.91 -4.20
N LYS A 249 -15.84 5.50 -4.80
CA LYS A 249 -16.70 4.82 -5.79
C LYS A 249 -15.96 4.44 -7.06
N LEU A 250 -15.04 5.28 -7.55
CA LEU A 250 -14.23 4.96 -8.72
C LEU A 250 -13.37 3.72 -8.46
N ILE A 251 -12.70 3.67 -7.31
CA ILE A 251 -11.79 2.56 -7.00
C ILE A 251 -12.52 1.29 -6.56
N GLU A 252 -13.65 1.40 -5.87
CA GLU A 252 -14.50 0.26 -5.51
C GLU A 252 -14.95 -0.50 -6.76
N LYS A 253 -15.36 0.23 -7.81
CA LYS A 253 -15.75 -0.36 -9.10
C LYS A 253 -14.61 -1.17 -9.73
N ALA A 254 -13.39 -0.62 -9.74
CA ALA A 254 -12.23 -1.31 -10.29
C ALA A 254 -11.81 -2.52 -9.45
N GLN A 255 -11.77 -2.36 -8.11
CA GLN A 255 -11.39 -3.44 -7.19
C GLN A 255 -12.35 -4.61 -7.20
N ASN A 256 -13.65 -4.37 -7.41
CA ASN A 256 -14.65 -5.41 -7.51
C ASN A 256 -14.30 -6.47 -8.58
N TYR A 257 -13.69 -6.07 -9.70
CA TYR A 257 -13.21 -7.03 -10.71
C TYR A 257 -12.05 -7.90 -10.22
N LEU A 258 -11.17 -7.36 -9.37
CA LEU A 258 -10.02 -8.11 -8.84
C LEU A 258 -10.42 -9.07 -7.70
N LEU A 259 -11.43 -8.71 -6.91
CA LEU A 259 -11.98 -9.54 -5.84
C LEU A 259 -12.85 -10.68 -6.39
N HIS A 260 -13.53 -10.43 -7.50
CA HIS A 260 -14.41 -11.38 -8.18
C HIS A 260 -13.91 -11.69 -9.60
N PRO A 261 -12.78 -12.40 -9.73
CA PRO A 261 -12.14 -12.62 -11.02
C PRO A 261 -13.05 -13.36 -12.00
N THR A 262 -13.12 -12.84 -13.22
CA THR A 262 -13.78 -13.45 -14.38
C THR A 262 -12.83 -13.48 -15.57
N GLY A 263 -13.13 -14.26 -16.61
CA GLY A 263 -12.26 -14.42 -17.78
C GLY A 263 -11.30 -15.60 -17.60
N SER A 264 -10.00 -15.35 -17.73
CA SER A 264 -8.98 -16.37 -17.47
C SER A 264 -9.08 -16.90 -16.03
N PRO A 265 -8.99 -18.22 -15.82
CA PRO A 265 -9.17 -18.80 -14.50
C PRO A 265 -8.03 -18.44 -13.56
N GLU A 266 -8.34 -18.35 -12.26
CA GLU A 266 -7.30 -18.26 -11.23
C GLU A 266 -6.37 -19.48 -11.29
N ALA A 267 -5.07 -19.26 -11.09
CA ALA A 267 -4.10 -20.36 -11.04
C ALA A 267 -4.41 -21.28 -9.86
N TRP A 268 -4.70 -20.71 -8.69
CA TRP A 268 -5.22 -21.38 -7.49
C TRP A 268 -6.15 -20.41 -6.76
N PRO A 269 -7.00 -20.84 -5.80
CA PRO A 269 -7.92 -19.93 -5.11
C PRO A 269 -7.19 -18.71 -4.55
N GLY A 270 -7.58 -17.50 -4.98
CA GLY A 270 -6.96 -16.25 -4.57
C GLY A 270 -5.72 -15.83 -5.37
N LEU A 271 -5.09 -16.72 -6.15
CA LEU A 271 -3.97 -16.40 -7.04
C LEU A 271 -4.47 -16.13 -8.46
N VAL A 272 -4.65 -14.84 -8.77
CA VAL A 272 -5.26 -14.34 -10.02
C VAL A 272 -4.24 -14.14 -11.14
N GLY A 273 -4.68 -13.77 -12.35
CA GLY A 273 -3.77 -13.38 -13.43
C GLY A 273 -3.14 -12.00 -13.22
N THR A 274 -2.09 -11.66 -13.96
CA THR A 274 -1.44 -10.34 -13.84
C THR A 274 -2.22 -9.23 -14.53
N PHE A 275 -2.81 -9.49 -15.70
CA PHE A 275 -3.44 -8.45 -16.53
C PHE A 275 -4.96 -8.55 -16.56
N VAL A 276 -5.61 -7.38 -16.50
CA VAL A 276 -7.06 -7.19 -16.63
C VAL A 276 -7.39 -6.24 -17.78
N SER A 277 -8.50 -6.51 -18.47
CA SER A 277 -8.96 -5.70 -19.59
C SER A 277 -9.64 -4.41 -19.14
N THR A 278 -9.22 -3.26 -19.68
CA THR A 278 -9.87 -1.96 -19.42
C THR A 278 -11.29 -1.86 -20.01
N LYS A 279 -11.63 -2.74 -20.96
CA LYS A 279 -12.92 -2.73 -21.65
C LYS A 279 -14.03 -3.43 -20.87
N ASN A 280 -13.71 -4.49 -20.14
CA ASN A 280 -14.74 -5.33 -19.49
C ASN A 280 -14.32 -5.88 -18.11
N GLY A 281 -13.10 -5.60 -17.65
CA GLY A 281 -12.58 -6.04 -16.36
C GLY A 281 -12.26 -7.53 -16.24
N SER A 282 -12.30 -8.30 -17.33
CA SER A 282 -11.92 -9.71 -17.29
C SER A 282 -10.40 -9.86 -17.21
N PHE A 283 -9.94 -10.84 -16.44
CA PHE A 283 -8.54 -11.29 -16.45
C PHE A 283 -8.18 -11.86 -17.83
N LEU A 284 -6.97 -11.52 -18.29
CA LEU A 284 -6.47 -11.84 -19.62
C LEU A 284 -5.50 -13.03 -19.61
N ASP A 285 -4.97 -13.37 -18.44
CA ASP A 285 -4.02 -14.46 -18.25
C ASP A 285 -4.24 -15.17 -16.90
N SER A 286 -3.45 -16.21 -16.65
CA SER A 286 -3.41 -16.97 -15.42
C SER A 286 -1.97 -17.08 -14.89
N SER A 287 -1.13 -16.10 -15.23
CA SER A 287 0.24 -15.97 -14.73
C SER A 287 0.31 -14.93 -13.63
N GLY A 288 1.35 -14.97 -12.82
CA GLY A 288 1.58 -13.98 -11.78
C GLY A 288 2.53 -14.48 -10.70
N GLY A 289 2.46 -13.83 -9.55
CA GLY A 289 3.26 -14.17 -8.38
C GLY A 289 3.18 -13.06 -7.34
N TRP A 290 4.29 -12.87 -6.64
CA TRP A 290 4.46 -11.81 -5.64
C TRP A 290 5.55 -10.82 -6.07
N GLY A 291 5.82 -10.74 -7.37
CA GLY A 291 6.80 -9.81 -7.96
C GLY A 291 6.11 -8.60 -8.60
N GLY A 292 6.94 -7.77 -9.25
CA GLY A 292 6.46 -6.55 -9.91
C GLY A 292 5.33 -6.81 -10.91
N GLY A 293 4.26 -6.03 -10.80
CA GLY A 293 3.02 -6.17 -11.57
C GLY A 293 1.90 -6.92 -10.83
N ASP A 294 2.24 -7.64 -9.75
CA ASP A 294 1.29 -8.41 -8.94
C ASP A 294 1.34 -8.07 -7.44
N ASP A 295 2.53 -7.81 -6.91
CA ASP A 295 2.88 -7.68 -5.49
C ASP A 295 1.85 -6.90 -4.62
N SER A 296 1.68 -5.63 -4.95
CA SER A 296 1.03 -4.62 -4.12
C SER A 296 -0.49 -4.72 -4.13
N PHE A 297 -1.07 -5.45 -5.10
CA PHE A 297 -2.46 -5.90 -5.03
C PHE A 297 -2.68 -6.75 -3.78
N TYR A 298 -1.88 -7.80 -3.60
CA TYR A 298 -2.00 -8.69 -2.45
C TYR A 298 -1.63 -7.97 -1.14
N GLU A 299 -0.65 -7.06 -1.18
CA GLU A 299 -0.34 -6.20 -0.04
C GLU A 299 -1.55 -5.38 0.42
N TYR A 300 -2.26 -4.75 -0.53
CA TYR A 300 -3.37 -3.85 -0.21
C TYR A 300 -4.60 -4.60 0.27
N LEU A 301 -4.80 -5.87 -0.11
CA LEU A 301 -5.90 -6.68 0.41
C LEU A 301 -5.90 -6.72 1.95
N ILE A 302 -4.77 -7.06 2.57
CA ILE A 302 -4.70 -7.13 4.03
C ILE A 302 -4.62 -5.74 4.67
N LYS A 303 -3.97 -4.77 4.02
CA LYS A 303 -3.93 -3.39 4.55
C LYS A 303 -5.31 -2.73 4.59
N MET A 304 -6.18 -2.98 3.62
CA MET A 304 -7.55 -2.46 3.66
C MET A 304 -8.36 -3.07 4.82
N TYR A 305 -8.13 -4.34 5.14
CA TYR A 305 -8.72 -4.93 6.34
C TYR A 305 -8.21 -4.29 7.63
N VAL A 306 -6.93 -3.93 7.69
CA VAL A 306 -6.38 -3.15 8.83
C VAL A 306 -6.98 -1.74 8.87
N TYR A 307 -7.21 -1.11 7.70
CA TYR A 307 -7.80 0.22 7.59
C TYR A 307 -9.20 0.29 8.19
N ASP A 308 -10.08 -0.65 7.81
CA ASP A 308 -11.41 -0.81 8.40
C ASP A 308 -11.85 -2.30 8.33
N PRO A 309 -11.74 -3.05 9.45
CA PRO A 309 -12.10 -4.46 9.49
C PRO A 309 -13.58 -4.75 9.23
N GLU A 310 -14.47 -3.80 9.51
CA GLU A 310 -15.91 -3.95 9.30
C GLU A 310 -16.24 -3.81 7.81
N ALA A 311 -15.63 -2.83 7.14
CA ALA A 311 -15.86 -2.58 5.72
C ALA A 311 -15.14 -3.58 4.80
N TYR A 312 -13.93 -4.01 5.14
CA TYR A 312 -13.02 -4.74 4.22
C TYR A 312 -12.81 -6.21 4.59
N GLY A 313 -13.80 -6.85 5.21
CA GLY A 313 -13.75 -8.28 5.57
C GLY A 313 -13.49 -9.21 4.38
N GLU A 314 -14.07 -8.92 3.22
CA GLU A 314 -13.85 -9.69 1.98
C GLU A 314 -12.41 -9.60 1.47
N TYR A 315 -11.76 -8.44 1.61
CA TYR A 315 -10.38 -8.26 1.16
C TYR A 315 -9.45 -9.20 1.94
N LYS A 316 -9.65 -9.32 3.25
CA LYS A 316 -8.96 -10.29 4.10
C LYS A 316 -9.27 -11.73 3.67
N ASP A 317 -10.51 -12.06 3.36
CA ASP A 317 -10.86 -13.42 2.90
C ASP A 317 -10.18 -13.78 1.56
N ARG A 318 -10.05 -12.83 0.64
CA ARG A 318 -9.29 -12.99 -0.61
C ARG A 318 -7.78 -13.13 -0.34
N TRP A 319 -7.23 -12.32 0.57
CA TRP A 319 -5.83 -12.41 0.97
C TRP A 319 -5.48 -13.76 1.60
N VAL A 320 -6.32 -14.27 2.50
CA VAL A 320 -6.11 -15.58 3.14
C VAL A 320 -6.02 -16.68 2.10
N LYS A 321 -6.93 -16.71 1.11
CA LYS A 321 -6.87 -17.67 0.00
C LYS A 321 -5.56 -17.58 -0.79
N ALA A 322 -5.12 -16.36 -1.12
CA ALA A 322 -3.89 -16.12 -1.85
C ALA A 322 -2.66 -16.62 -1.05
N VAL A 323 -2.61 -16.35 0.25
CA VAL A 323 -1.52 -16.77 1.14
C VAL A 323 -1.50 -18.28 1.33
N ASP A 324 -2.65 -18.91 1.59
CA ASP A 324 -2.75 -20.36 1.73
C ASP A 324 -2.28 -21.06 0.45
N SER A 325 -2.77 -20.60 -0.72
CA SER A 325 -2.31 -21.11 -2.03
C SER A 325 -0.82 -20.86 -2.28
N THR A 326 -0.28 -19.74 -1.81
CA THR A 326 1.15 -19.43 -1.93
C THR A 326 2.00 -20.39 -1.11
N ILE A 327 1.58 -20.68 0.12
CA ILE A 327 2.24 -21.65 1.00
C ILE A 327 2.21 -23.05 0.40
N ASP A 328 1.06 -23.45 -0.15
CA ASP A 328 0.88 -24.79 -0.70
C ASP A 328 1.59 -25.03 -2.05
N HIS A 329 1.82 -23.98 -2.83
CA HIS A 329 2.23 -24.14 -4.23
C HIS A 329 3.45 -23.35 -4.67
N LEU A 330 3.74 -22.19 -4.06
CA LEU A 330 4.78 -21.27 -4.55
C LEU A 330 6.07 -21.30 -3.73
N LEU A 331 6.06 -21.87 -2.52
CA LEU A 331 7.28 -22.04 -1.73
C LEU A 331 8.28 -22.91 -2.50
N SER A 332 9.50 -22.39 -2.63
CA SER A 332 10.58 -23.03 -3.37
C SER A 332 11.88 -22.96 -2.60
N HIS A 333 12.61 -24.09 -2.60
CA HIS A 333 13.87 -24.25 -1.90
C HIS A 333 14.98 -24.52 -2.91
N PRO A 334 16.06 -23.71 -2.93
CA PRO A 334 17.21 -23.98 -3.79
C PRO A 334 17.78 -25.37 -3.51
N THR A 335 18.09 -26.12 -4.58
CA THR A 335 18.60 -27.50 -4.46
C THR A 335 19.89 -27.60 -3.63
N SER A 336 20.72 -26.55 -3.65
CA SER A 336 21.97 -26.44 -2.90
C SER A 336 21.83 -25.86 -1.48
N ARG A 337 20.67 -25.25 -1.14
CA ARG A 337 20.42 -24.53 0.11
C ARG A 337 18.97 -24.69 0.56
N LYS A 338 18.63 -25.90 1.01
CA LYS A 338 17.26 -26.26 1.45
C LYS A 338 16.77 -25.52 2.70
N ASP A 339 17.69 -24.86 3.41
CA ASP A 339 17.39 -23.99 4.55
C ASP A 339 16.81 -22.62 4.12
N LEU A 340 16.91 -22.28 2.83
CA LEU A 340 16.34 -21.06 2.26
C LEU A 340 14.95 -21.36 1.66
N THR A 341 14.05 -20.41 1.76
CA THR A 341 12.72 -20.44 1.14
C THR A 341 12.51 -19.17 0.34
N PHE A 342 12.13 -19.31 -0.92
CA PHE A 342 11.76 -18.22 -1.82
C PHE A 342 10.34 -18.45 -2.36
N LEU A 343 9.74 -17.41 -2.94
CA LEU A 343 8.48 -17.51 -3.67
C LEU A 343 8.73 -17.62 -5.16
N SER A 344 8.16 -18.65 -5.80
CA SER A 344 8.15 -18.81 -7.25
C SER A 344 7.05 -17.97 -7.90
N GLY A 345 7.26 -17.53 -9.14
CA GLY A 345 6.16 -17.11 -10.01
C GLY A 345 5.40 -18.32 -10.57
N TYR A 346 4.26 -18.08 -11.22
CA TYR A 346 3.45 -19.11 -11.85
C TYR A 346 2.91 -18.72 -13.23
N ASN A 347 2.57 -19.74 -14.02
CA ASN A 347 1.77 -19.66 -15.24
C ASN A 347 0.78 -20.83 -15.26
N GLY A 348 -0.48 -20.54 -14.96
CA GLY A 348 -1.46 -21.55 -14.58
C GLY A 348 -0.94 -22.38 -13.40
N LYS A 349 -1.05 -23.70 -13.49
CA LYS A 349 -0.57 -24.63 -12.46
C LYS A 349 0.94 -24.90 -12.47
N LYS A 350 1.71 -24.26 -13.36
CA LYS A 350 3.18 -24.44 -13.45
C LYS A 350 3.88 -23.33 -12.69
N THR A 351 4.87 -23.68 -11.89
CA THR A 351 5.71 -22.71 -11.16
C THR A 351 7.07 -22.52 -11.82
N HIS A 352 7.64 -21.34 -11.62
CA HIS A 352 8.97 -20.97 -12.12
C HIS A 352 9.81 -20.44 -10.95
N PRO A 353 10.92 -21.11 -10.58
CA PRO A 353 11.71 -20.78 -9.40
C PRO A 353 12.62 -19.56 -9.65
N SER A 354 11.99 -18.41 -9.92
CA SER A 354 12.61 -17.12 -10.09
C SER A 354 11.87 -16.11 -9.23
N SER A 355 12.63 -15.26 -8.55
CA SER A 355 12.13 -14.22 -7.64
C SER A 355 13.05 -13.01 -7.71
N GLY A 356 12.66 -11.90 -7.09
CA GLY A 356 13.40 -10.64 -7.10
C GLY A 356 13.59 -10.06 -5.71
N HIS A 357 14.35 -8.97 -5.64
CA HIS A 357 14.16 -7.96 -4.60
C HIS A 357 12.79 -7.33 -4.81
#